data_AF-A0A0C1ENK6-F1
#
_entry.id   AF-A0A0C1ENK6-F1
#
_cell.length_a   1.000
_cell.length_b   1.000
_cell.length_c   1.000
_cell.angle_alpha   90.00
_cell.angle_beta   90.00
_cell.angle_gamma   90.00
#
_symmetry.space_group_name_H-M   'P 1'
#
loop_
_entity.id
_entity.type
_entity.pdbx_description
1 polymer ?
#
loop_
_entity_poly.entity_id
_entity_poly.type
_entity_poly.pdbx_seq_one_letter_code
_entity_poly.pdbx_strand_id
1 'polypeptide(L)'
;MMPILENLKKQFDQFVNTSKDDNEEDFIPCTEHLQISNPPYFHANAETVAKQTLSPNTPVPFADIYKTAYTHGLEKTYALETVNVNSIRKLNTSTPTKISSSVSETVSEVTIHEKQQLEFDFGPGFRNWISPIFLDEPIHILGLSQHAEKCLEKNGKCLIQDLLKADTQDLIFLKGMGQGHIDEIQQTLKKYVKNRSTERDYSLGWGSWIKSLVGAYDRKKSYVFLEKFDLNELLSLSPAENVEVRRLNTQKKEEWYLDVKKFCTSPAKSESVHQRMQEVVEAFIKPWMQNRSGIATLQELKERFQKISYSFKIAHSASNFFNELFYDNQFCLATYLHEVGQGLFCVDQRTAEIYLHLTKKARSYFYSPKTNYKLDHLIQLLEKEEMKEWNHYARHDMQKMLRLSPFFSVRKGMSHQLEIRLN
;
A
#
# COMPACT_ATOMS: atom_id res chain seq x y z
N MET A 1 -40.54 -8.43 11.26
CA MET A 1 -39.09 -8.18 11.41
C MET A 1 -38.40 -9.05 12.47
N MET A 2 -39.12 -9.89 13.25
CA MET A 2 -38.52 -10.78 14.25
C MET A 2 -38.07 -12.19 13.81
N PRO A 3 -38.55 -12.83 12.72
CA PRO A 3 -38.14 -14.21 12.41
C PRO A 3 -36.72 -14.35 11.82
N ILE A 4 -36.15 -13.25 11.30
CA ILE A 4 -34.79 -13.24 10.72
C ILE A 4 -33.72 -13.24 11.82
N LEU A 5 -33.99 -12.55 12.94
CA LEU A 5 -33.09 -12.47 14.10
C LEU A 5 -33.03 -13.80 14.87
N GLU A 6 -34.15 -14.53 14.94
CA GLU A 6 -34.18 -15.86 15.58
C GLU A 6 -33.40 -16.91 14.78
N ASN A 7 -33.42 -16.83 13.45
CA ASN A 7 -32.65 -17.72 12.59
C ASN A 7 -31.14 -17.44 12.67
N LEU A 8 -30.74 -16.17 12.74
CA LEU A 8 -29.33 -15.79 12.93
C LEU A 8 -28.78 -16.24 14.29
N LYS A 9 -29.58 -16.15 15.35
CA LYS A 9 -29.18 -16.61 16.68
C LYS A 9 -28.99 -18.14 16.73
N LYS A 10 -29.89 -18.91 16.10
CA LYS A 10 -29.74 -20.38 16.00
C LYS A 10 -28.49 -20.81 15.23
N GLN A 11 -28.14 -20.10 14.16
CA GLN A 11 -26.94 -20.41 13.38
C GLN A 11 -25.65 -20.05 14.13
N PHE A 12 -25.66 -18.99 14.95
CA PHE A 12 -24.53 -18.65 15.82
C PHE A 12 -24.33 -19.66 16.96
N ASP A 13 -25.42 -20.10 17.61
CA ASP A 13 -25.34 -21.06 18.71
C ASP A 13 -24.92 -22.47 18.25
N GLN A 14 -25.18 -22.83 16.98
CA GLN A 14 -24.66 -24.08 16.38
C GLN A 14 -23.16 -24.01 16.07
N PHE A 15 -22.62 -22.84 15.76
CA PHE A 15 -21.20 -22.66 15.42
C PHE A 15 -20.29 -22.61 16.66
N VAL A 16 -20.80 -22.08 17.78
CA VAL A 16 -20.03 -21.93 19.03
C VAL A 16 -19.97 -23.23 19.85
N ASN A 17 -20.91 -24.16 19.65
CA ASN A 17 -20.98 -25.42 20.40
C ASN A 17 -20.26 -26.60 19.73
N THR A 18 -19.72 -26.44 18.52
CA THR A 18 -18.94 -27.50 17.83
C THR A 18 -17.43 -27.47 18.12
N SER A 19 -16.95 -26.54 18.95
CA SER A 19 -15.52 -26.37 19.25
C SER A 19 -15.12 -26.72 20.69
N LYS A 20 -15.96 -27.48 21.39
CA LYS A 20 -15.66 -28.00 22.73
C LYS A 20 -16.23 -29.41 22.82
N ASP A 21 -15.44 -30.38 22.41
CA ASP A 21 -15.12 -31.55 23.24
C ASP A 21 -14.11 -32.45 22.50
N ASP A 22 -13.22 -33.01 23.32
CA ASP A 22 -12.30 -34.14 23.08
C ASP A 22 -10.91 -33.86 22.47
N ASN A 23 -10.01 -33.43 23.36
CA ASN A 23 -8.63 -33.94 23.40
C ASN A 23 -8.61 -35.15 24.34
N GLU A 24 -8.14 -36.31 23.90
CA GLU A 24 -7.37 -37.25 24.74
C GLU A 24 -6.47 -38.15 23.87
N GLU A 25 -5.33 -38.51 24.46
CA GLU A 25 -4.06 -38.95 23.90
C GLU A 25 -4.07 -40.38 23.30
N ASP A 26 -3.20 -40.66 22.30
CA ASP A 26 -2.11 -41.65 22.43
C ASP A 26 -1.44 -42.11 21.10
N PHE A 27 -0.10 -42.26 21.18
CA PHE A 27 0.83 -43.12 20.41
C PHE A 27 1.17 -42.90 18.90
N ILE A 28 2.49 -42.78 18.68
CA ILE A 28 3.32 -42.77 17.44
C ILE A 28 3.80 -44.25 17.18
N PRO A 29 4.47 -44.72 16.08
CA PRO A 29 4.83 -44.23 14.72
C PRO A 29 4.64 -45.26 13.55
N CYS A 30 5.11 -44.86 12.35
CA CYS A 30 5.99 -45.63 11.43
C CYS A 30 5.42 -46.30 10.15
N THR A 31 5.96 -45.80 9.03
CA THR A 31 6.58 -46.52 7.88
C THR A 31 5.78 -47.46 6.96
N GLU A 32 5.99 -47.16 5.66
CA GLU A 32 6.33 -48.11 4.58
C GLU A 32 5.23 -48.76 3.71
N HIS A 33 5.35 -48.45 2.41
CA HIS A 33 5.41 -49.41 1.29
C HIS A 33 4.31 -50.47 1.12
N LEU A 34 3.52 -50.36 0.03
CA LEU A 34 3.62 -51.20 -1.19
C LEU A 34 2.31 -51.23 -2.00
N GLN A 35 2.51 -51.18 -3.31
CA GLN A 35 1.55 -51.50 -4.37
C GLN A 35 1.11 -52.98 -4.27
N ILE A 36 -0.06 -53.32 -4.86
CA ILE A 36 -0.29 -54.39 -5.86
C ILE A 36 -1.73 -54.99 -5.78
N SER A 37 -2.44 -54.86 -6.90
CA SER A 37 -3.45 -55.71 -7.58
C SER A 37 -4.53 -56.55 -6.85
N ASN A 38 -5.78 -56.37 -7.34
CA ASN A 38 -6.84 -57.32 -7.80
C ASN A 38 -7.16 -58.62 -7.01
N PRO A 39 -8.31 -59.28 -7.27
CA PRO A 39 -9.73 -58.91 -7.11
C PRO A 39 -10.44 -60.02 -6.26
N PRO A 40 -11.79 -60.18 -6.33
CA PRO A 40 -12.27 -61.55 -6.49
C PRO A 40 -13.34 -61.70 -7.60
N TYR A 41 -13.18 -62.81 -8.32
CA TYR A 41 -14.11 -63.42 -9.28
C TYR A 41 -15.39 -63.95 -8.60
N PHE A 42 -16.51 -64.01 -9.34
CA PHE A 42 -17.23 -65.26 -9.59
C PHE A 42 -18.17 -65.19 -10.82
N HIS A 43 -18.03 -66.22 -11.66
CA HIS A 43 -18.87 -66.73 -12.76
C HIS A 43 -20.28 -67.16 -12.26
N ALA A 44 -21.32 -67.50 -13.03
CA ALA A 44 -21.70 -67.52 -14.46
C ALA A 44 -23.22 -67.86 -14.54
N ASN A 45 -23.92 -67.52 -15.64
CA ASN A 45 -24.71 -68.38 -16.56
C ASN A 45 -25.98 -67.57 -16.97
N ALA A 46 -26.58 -67.67 -18.17
CA ALA A 46 -26.42 -68.54 -19.33
C ALA A 46 -27.25 -67.96 -20.52
N GLU A 47 -26.87 -68.39 -21.74
CA GLU A 47 -27.68 -68.51 -22.99
C GLU A 47 -28.21 -67.23 -23.69
N THR A 48 -28.26 -67.06 -25.03
CA THR A 48 -27.87 -67.80 -26.25
C THR A 48 -27.99 -66.84 -27.48
N VAL A 49 -27.10 -66.97 -28.49
CA VAL A 49 -27.38 -67.01 -29.97
C VAL A 49 -28.08 -65.78 -30.62
N ALA A 50 -27.72 -65.15 -31.75
CA ALA A 50 -26.79 -65.39 -32.86
C ALA A 50 -26.58 -64.09 -33.69
N LYS A 51 -25.43 -64.03 -34.37
CA LYS A 51 -25.17 -63.58 -35.76
C LYS A 51 -26.08 -62.50 -36.39
N GLN A 52 -25.47 -61.40 -36.87
CA GLN A 52 -25.07 -61.28 -38.29
C GLN A 52 -24.32 -59.95 -38.55
N THR A 53 -23.18 -60.11 -39.20
CA THR A 53 -22.37 -59.11 -39.92
C THR A 53 -23.13 -58.46 -41.08
N LEU A 54 -22.93 -57.16 -41.32
CA LEU A 54 -22.68 -56.58 -42.66
C LEU A 54 -22.13 -55.15 -42.53
N SER A 55 -21.21 -54.84 -43.44
CA SER A 55 -20.30 -53.70 -43.51
C SER A 55 -20.89 -52.54 -44.34
N PRO A 56 -20.08 -51.58 -44.84
CA PRO A 56 -20.05 -50.18 -44.48
C PRO A 56 -20.78 -49.25 -45.48
N ASN A 57 -20.85 -47.96 -45.13
CA ASN A 57 -21.23 -46.81 -45.99
C ASN A 57 -22.73 -46.53 -46.21
N THR A 58 -23.32 -45.74 -45.31
CA THR A 58 -24.20 -44.60 -45.70
C THR A 58 -24.38 -43.66 -44.50
N PRO A 59 -24.24 -42.33 -44.66
CA PRO A 59 -24.44 -41.39 -43.56
C PRO A 59 -25.94 -41.16 -43.33
N VAL A 60 -26.45 -41.52 -42.15
CA VAL A 60 -27.83 -41.23 -41.73
C VAL A 60 -27.88 -39.82 -41.10
N PRO A 61 -28.83 -38.94 -41.47
CA PRO A 61 -28.93 -37.57 -40.98
C PRO A 61 -29.17 -37.50 -39.46
N PHE A 62 -28.64 -36.45 -38.83
CA PHE A 62 -28.67 -36.15 -37.38
C PHE A 62 -30.06 -36.11 -36.72
N ALA A 63 -31.14 -36.19 -37.50
CA ALA A 63 -32.52 -36.01 -37.04
C ALA A 63 -33.12 -37.22 -36.31
N ASP A 64 -32.58 -38.44 -36.48
CA ASP A 64 -33.21 -39.66 -35.97
C ASP A 64 -32.55 -40.25 -34.70
N ILE A 65 -31.53 -39.59 -34.14
CA ILE A 65 -30.82 -40.09 -32.94
C ILE A 65 -31.62 -39.86 -31.64
N TYR A 66 -32.56 -38.91 -31.61
CA TYR A 66 -33.27 -38.52 -30.38
C TYR A 66 -34.48 -39.41 -30.04
N LYS A 67 -34.94 -40.27 -30.95
CA LYS A 67 -36.17 -41.07 -30.74
C LYS A 67 -35.97 -42.36 -29.95
N THR A 68 -34.73 -42.73 -29.63
CA THR A 68 -34.42 -43.96 -28.87
C THR A 68 -33.62 -43.69 -27.59
N ALA A 69 -33.52 -42.45 -27.14
CA ALA A 69 -32.90 -42.11 -25.87
C ALA A 69 -33.96 -41.89 -24.79
N TYR A 70 -33.86 -42.69 -23.74
CA TYR A 70 -34.65 -42.71 -22.51
C TYR A 70 -34.84 -41.28 -21.93
N THR A 71 -36.10 -40.82 -21.81
CA THR A 71 -36.40 -39.49 -21.28
C THR A 71 -36.68 -39.52 -19.78
N HIS A 72 -35.90 -38.76 -19.01
CA HIS A 72 -35.88 -38.78 -17.53
C HIS A 72 -37.02 -38.02 -16.84
N GLY A 73 -38.15 -37.73 -17.51
CA GLY A 73 -39.33 -37.10 -16.88
C GLY A 73 -39.12 -35.67 -16.34
N LEU A 74 -38.01 -35.01 -16.69
CA LEU A 74 -37.69 -33.63 -16.30
C LEU A 74 -38.11 -32.57 -17.34
N GLU A 75 -38.78 -32.99 -18.42
CA GLU A 75 -39.25 -32.13 -19.50
C GLU A 75 -40.29 -31.10 -19.00
N LYS A 76 -41.06 -31.45 -17.97
CA LYS A 76 -42.03 -30.56 -17.34
C LYS A 76 -41.38 -29.42 -16.55
N THR A 77 -40.16 -29.60 -16.04
CA THR A 77 -39.42 -28.55 -15.31
C THR A 77 -38.71 -27.55 -16.22
N TYR A 78 -38.51 -27.88 -17.50
CA TYR A 78 -37.88 -26.99 -18.50
C TYR A 78 -38.88 -26.40 -19.50
N ALA A 79 -40.19 -26.54 -19.25
CA ALA A 79 -41.21 -25.85 -20.03
C ALA A 79 -41.11 -24.35 -19.73
N LEU A 80 -40.32 -23.64 -20.53
CA LEU A 80 -40.29 -22.19 -20.54
C LEU A 80 -41.72 -21.70 -20.83
N GLU A 81 -42.35 -21.05 -19.86
CA GLU A 81 -43.60 -20.33 -20.09
C GLU A 81 -43.37 -19.33 -21.24
N THR A 82 -44.07 -19.54 -22.34
CA THR A 82 -43.97 -18.69 -23.52
C THR A 82 -44.50 -17.30 -23.19
N VAL A 83 -43.59 -16.38 -22.88
CA VAL A 83 -43.92 -14.95 -22.75
C VAL A 83 -44.40 -14.45 -24.11
N ASN A 84 -45.62 -13.91 -24.14
CA ASN A 84 -46.21 -13.36 -25.36
C ASN A 84 -45.47 -12.07 -25.75
N VAL A 85 -44.64 -12.14 -26.80
CA VAL A 85 -43.72 -11.06 -27.24
C VAL A 85 -44.44 -9.73 -27.51
N ASN A 86 -45.76 -9.77 -27.76
CA ASN A 86 -46.59 -8.59 -27.98
C ASN A 86 -46.89 -7.78 -26.70
N SER A 87 -46.64 -8.32 -25.49
CA SER A 87 -46.83 -7.59 -24.23
C SER A 87 -45.61 -6.74 -23.84
N ILE A 88 -44.53 -6.78 -24.61
CA ILE A 88 -43.29 -6.04 -24.32
C ILE A 88 -43.36 -4.66 -24.96
N ARG A 89 -43.37 -3.62 -24.13
CA ARG A 89 -43.44 -2.21 -24.54
C ARG A 89 -42.18 -1.83 -25.32
N LYS A 90 -42.33 -1.46 -26.60
CA LYS A 90 -41.21 -1.00 -27.45
C LYS A 90 -40.75 0.39 -27.00
N LEU A 91 -39.49 0.52 -26.57
CA LEU A 91 -38.82 1.82 -26.42
C LEU A 91 -38.40 2.30 -27.81
N ASN A 92 -38.75 3.55 -28.13
CA ASN A 92 -38.44 4.19 -29.42
C ASN A 92 -36.94 4.26 -29.63
N THR A 93 -36.42 3.47 -30.55
CA THR A 93 -35.10 3.64 -31.14
C THR A 93 -35.22 4.52 -32.38
N SER A 94 -34.65 5.71 -32.33
CA SER A 94 -34.45 6.57 -33.49
C SER A 94 -33.50 5.90 -34.49
N THR A 95 -33.89 5.88 -35.76
CA THR A 95 -33.22 5.28 -36.92
C THR A 95 -31.88 5.93 -37.29
N PRO A 96 -31.02 5.22 -38.07
CA PRO A 96 -29.60 5.53 -38.21
C PRO A 96 -29.32 6.53 -39.33
N THR A 97 -28.44 7.50 -39.06
CA THR A 97 -27.85 8.37 -40.09
C THR A 97 -26.41 7.95 -40.37
N LYS A 98 -26.06 7.97 -41.66
CA LYS A 98 -24.87 7.42 -42.29
C LYS A 98 -23.52 7.83 -41.66
N ILE A 99 -22.62 6.86 -41.74
CA ILE A 99 -21.18 6.90 -41.45
C ILE A 99 -20.50 8.09 -42.15
N SER A 100 -19.76 8.86 -41.36
CA SER A 100 -18.63 9.70 -41.80
C SER A 100 -17.50 9.49 -40.80
N SER A 101 -16.38 9.02 -41.31
CA SER A 101 -15.15 8.63 -40.64
C SER A 101 -14.52 9.72 -39.78
N SER A 102 -14.28 9.43 -38.49
CA SER A 102 -13.00 9.60 -37.75
C SER A 102 -13.27 9.59 -36.24
N VAL A 103 -12.25 9.21 -35.47
CA VAL A 103 -12.18 9.03 -34.01
C VAL A 103 -12.47 7.60 -33.54
N SER A 104 -11.37 6.88 -33.30
CA SER A 104 -11.35 5.63 -32.54
C SER A 104 -11.74 5.93 -31.09
N GLU A 105 -12.96 5.57 -30.69
CA GLU A 105 -13.34 5.51 -29.28
C GLU A 105 -13.04 4.11 -28.75
N THR A 106 -12.00 4.07 -27.93
CA THR A 106 -11.62 2.98 -27.03
C THR A 106 -12.83 2.47 -26.25
N VAL A 107 -13.01 1.15 -26.27
CA VAL A 107 -13.87 0.42 -25.34
C VAL A 107 -13.57 0.94 -23.93
N SER A 108 -14.54 1.62 -23.32
CA SER A 108 -14.43 2.01 -21.92
C SER A 108 -14.54 0.72 -21.10
N GLU A 109 -13.38 0.18 -20.72
CA GLU A 109 -13.27 -0.70 -19.57
C GLU A 109 -14.03 -0.05 -18.43
N VAL A 110 -15.07 -0.73 -17.94
CA VAL A 110 -15.71 -0.38 -16.67
C VAL A 110 -14.65 -0.57 -15.61
N THR A 111 -13.92 0.51 -15.32
CA THR A 111 -12.99 0.60 -14.20
C THR A 111 -13.87 0.60 -12.96
N ILE A 112 -13.96 -0.55 -12.29
CA ILE A 112 -14.46 -0.61 -10.92
C ILE A 112 -13.56 0.36 -10.15
N HIS A 113 -14.11 1.49 -9.71
CA HIS A 113 -13.40 2.41 -8.84
C HIS A 113 -13.09 1.65 -7.53
N GLU A 114 -11.83 1.23 -7.36
CA GLU A 114 -11.29 0.54 -6.17
C GLU A 114 -11.57 1.26 -4.83
N LYS A 115 -12.08 2.49 -4.86
CA LYS A 115 -12.30 3.35 -3.69
C LYS A 115 -13.47 2.98 -2.77
N GLN A 116 -14.21 1.89 -3.03
CA GLN A 116 -15.38 1.51 -2.22
C GLN A 116 -15.39 0.06 -1.76
N GLN A 117 -14.29 -0.69 -1.93
CA GLN A 117 -14.16 -1.94 -1.19
C GLN A 117 -13.72 -1.61 0.24
N LEU A 118 -14.45 -2.15 1.22
CA LEU A 118 -14.01 -2.21 2.61
C LEU A 118 -12.74 -3.08 2.64
N GLU A 119 -11.57 -2.47 2.41
CA GLU A 119 -10.31 -3.18 2.62
C GLU A 119 -10.23 -3.48 4.11
N PHE A 120 -10.18 -4.78 4.43
CA PHE A 120 -9.87 -5.25 5.76
C PHE A 120 -8.49 -4.76 6.13
N ASP A 121 -8.42 -4.08 7.27
CA ASP A 121 -7.18 -3.61 7.81
C ASP A 121 -6.45 -4.77 8.51
N PHE A 122 -5.53 -5.40 7.78
CA PHE A 122 -4.69 -6.48 8.30
C PHE A 122 -3.55 -5.98 9.21
N GLY A 123 -3.53 -4.68 9.53
CA GLY A 123 -2.56 -4.09 10.45
C GLY A 123 -1.31 -3.50 9.79
N PRO A 124 -0.39 -2.95 10.61
CA PRO A 124 0.85 -2.33 10.14
C PRO A 124 1.71 -3.35 9.39
N GLY A 125 2.16 -2.99 8.18
CA GLY A 125 2.94 -3.84 7.28
C GLY A 125 2.15 -4.36 6.06
N PHE A 126 0.82 -4.41 6.13
CA PHE A 126 -0.06 -4.76 5.00
C PHE A 126 -0.79 -3.54 4.43
N ARG A 127 -0.81 -2.43 5.19
CA ARG A 127 -1.35 -1.16 4.72
C ARG A 127 -0.42 -0.55 3.68
N ASN A 128 -1.00 -0.09 2.58
CA ASN A 128 -0.37 0.79 1.59
C ASN A 128 -0.85 2.25 1.73
N TRP A 129 -1.42 2.60 2.89
CA TRP A 129 -1.99 3.89 3.21
C TRP A 129 -1.69 4.31 4.65
N ILE A 130 -1.78 5.62 4.91
CA ILE A 130 -1.66 6.22 6.23
C ILE A 130 -2.88 7.09 6.55
N SER A 131 -3.06 7.44 7.82
CA SER A 131 -4.02 8.50 8.20
C SER A 131 -3.62 9.81 7.54
N PRO A 132 -4.56 10.57 6.95
CA PRO A 132 -4.24 11.83 6.29
C PRO A 132 -3.58 12.83 7.24
N ILE A 133 -2.38 13.30 6.90
CA ILE A 133 -1.56 14.12 7.80
C ILE A 133 -2.17 15.51 8.01
N PHE A 134 -2.93 16.02 7.05
CA PHE A 134 -3.57 17.33 7.20
C PHE A 134 -4.59 17.39 8.34
N LEU A 135 -5.03 16.24 8.86
CA LEU A 135 -5.92 16.15 10.01
C LEU A 135 -5.24 16.61 11.31
N ASP A 136 -3.92 16.45 11.39
CA ASP A 136 -3.08 16.88 12.51
C ASP A 136 -2.68 18.36 12.41
N GLU A 137 -3.09 19.06 11.35
CA GLU A 137 -2.80 20.48 11.21
C GLU A 137 -3.58 21.31 12.26
N PRO A 138 -2.95 22.33 12.88
CA PRO A 138 -3.63 23.23 13.79
C PRO A 138 -4.64 24.14 13.08
N ILE A 139 -5.69 24.55 13.81
CA ILE A 139 -6.76 25.41 13.28
C ILE A 139 -6.27 26.76 12.73
N HIS A 140 -5.15 27.28 13.24
CA HIS A 140 -4.52 28.53 12.80
C HIS A 140 -4.19 28.58 11.30
N ILE A 141 -4.03 27.42 10.66
CA ILE A 141 -3.75 27.33 9.22
C ILE A 141 -4.97 27.71 8.38
N LEU A 142 -6.18 27.56 8.92
CA LEU A 142 -7.42 27.93 8.24
C LEU A 142 -7.56 29.44 8.08
N GLY A 143 -6.84 30.23 8.90
CA GLY A 143 -6.87 31.70 8.85
C GLY A 143 -8.25 32.25 9.20
N LEU A 144 -8.84 31.72 10.26
CA LEU A 144 -10.14 32.15 10.77
C LEU A 144 -10.02 33.52 11.45
N SER A 145 -11.16 34.15 11.73
CA SER A 145 -11.18 35.31 12.60
C SER A 145 -10.56 35.01 13.98
N GLN A 146 -9.75 35.93 14.52
CA GLN A 146 -9.06 35.74 15.82
C GLN A 146 -10.01 35.39 16.97
N HIS A 147 -11.26 35.86 16.88
CA HIS A 147 -12.30 35.55 17.86
C HIS A 147 -12.75 34.09 17.75
N ALA A 148 -13.00 33.59 16.53
CA ALA A 148 -13.34 32.20 16.28
C ALA A 148 -12.21 31.24 16.72
N GLU A 149 -10.95 31.55 16.39
CA GLU A 149 -9.79 30.73 16.80
C GLU A 149 -9.70 30.60 18.32
N LYS A 150 -9.71 31.74 19.04
CA LYS A 150 -9.65 31.74 20.52
C LYS A 150 -10.82 31.00 21.16
N CYS A 151 -12.01 31.07 20.56
CA CYS A 151 -13.17 30.32 21.03
C CYS A 151 -12.97 28.81 20.81
N LEU A 152 -12.43 28.37 19.68
CA LEU A 152 -12.16 26.95 19.43
C LEU A 152 -11.09 26.39 20.38
N GLU A 153 -10.00 27.12 20.59
CA GLU A 153 -8.93 26.74 21.53
C GLU A 153 -9.43 26.58 22.96
N LYS A 154 -10.26 27.52 23.45
CA LYS A 154 -10.84 27.46 24.80
C LYS A 154 -11.71 26.21 25.02
N ASN A 155 -12.26 25.65 23.95
CA ASN A 155 -13.08 24.45 24.00
C ASN A 155 -12.31 23.19 23.61
N GLY A 156 -10.97 23.26 23.56
CA GLY A 156 -10.10 22.12 23.27
C GLY A 156 -10.10 21.66 21.82
N LYS A 157 -10.67 22.45 20.88
CA LYS A 157 -10.68 22.15 19.45
C LYS A 157 -9.48 22.84 18.79
N CYS A 158 -8.32 22.21 18.84
CA CYS A 158 -7.06 22.81 18.40
C CYS A 158 -6.60 22.33 17.02
N LEU A 159 -7.10 21.19 16.55
CA LEU A 159 -6.70 20.54 15.30
C LEU A 159 -7.85 20.48 14.28
N ILE A 160 -7.51 20.32 13.01
CA ILE A 160 -8.50 20.16 11.93
C ILE A 160 -9.36 18.91 12.15
N GLN A 161 -8.79 17.82 12.65
CA GLN A 161 -9.56 16.62 13.01
C GLN A 161 -10.65 16.88 14.04
N ASP A 162 -10.42 17.80 14.99
CA ASP A 162 -11.38 18.11 16.06
C ASP A 162 -12.59 18.84 15.48
N LEU A 163 -12.37 19.67 14.45
CA LEU A 163 -13.43 20.37 13.74
C LEU A 163 -14.24 19.45 12.82
N LEU A 164 -13.61 18.43 12.22
CA LEU A 164 -14.30 17.47 11.36
C LEU A 164 -15.15 16.48 12.15
N LYS A 165 -14.73 16.14 13.38
CA LYS A 165 -15.48 15.27 14.29
C LYS A 165 -16.54 16.02 15.10
N ALA A 166 -16.45 17.35 15.16
CA ALA A 166 -17.40 18.17 15.89
C ALA A 166 -18.75 18.21 15.17
N ASP A 167 -19.82 17.91 15.90
CA ASP A 167 -21.15 18.15 15.38
C ASP A 167 -21.46 19.64 15.33
N THR A 168 -22.33 20.03 14.40
CA THR A 168 -22.79 21.42 14.28
C THR A 168 -23.45 21.92 15.56
N GLN A 169 -24.11 21.03 16.30
CA GLN A 169 -24.70 21.35 17.59
C GLN A 169 -23.63 21.69 18.63
N ASP A 170 -22.50 20.98 18.63
CA ASP A 170 -21.38 21.25 19.55
C ASP A 170 -20.73 22.62 19.30
N LEU A 171 -20.89 23.20 18.11
CA LEU A 171 -20.39 24.53 17.77
C LEU A 171 -21.40 25.63 18.13
N ILE A 172 -22.70 25.34 18.06
CA ILE A 172 -23.78 26.27 18.39
C ILE A 172 -23.84 26.57 19.89
N PHE A 173 -23.54 25.57 20.74
CA PHE A 173 -23.54 25.75 22.20
C PHE A 173 -22.26 26.40 22.75
N LEU A 174 -21.30 26.77 21.90
CA LEU A 174 -20.07 27.43 22.33
C LEU A 174 -20.35 28.88 22.75
N LYS A 175 -20.09 29.19 24.02
CA LYS A 175 -20.25 30.53 24.58
C LYS A 175 -19.38 31.54 23.80
N GLY A 176 -20.03 32.50 23.16
CA GLY A 176 -19.39 33.56 22.39
C GLY A 176 -19.20 33.27 20.90
N MET A 177 -19.71 32.13 20.39
CA MET A 177 -19.76 31.82 18.97
C MET A 177 -21.12 32.29 18.40
N GLY A 178 -21.09 33.19 17.42
CA GLY A 178 -22.28 33.63 16.68
C GLY A 178 -22.44 32.83 15.39
N GLN A 179 -23.64 32.83 14.80
CA GLN A 179 -23.93 32.11 13.55
C GLN A 179 -22.94 32.47 12.44
N GLY A 180 -22.56 33.75 12.31
CA GLY A 180 -21.59 34.19 11.29
C GLY A 180 -20.20 33.54 11.44
N HIS A 181 -19.73 33.30 12.66
CA HIS A 181 -18.46 32.59 12.89
C HIS A 181 -18.59 31.10 12.58
N ILE A 182 -19.75 30.50 12.86
CA ILE A 182 -20.02 29.10 12.53
C ILE A 182 -20.01 28.91 11.00
N ASP A 183 -20.68 29.81 10.28
CA ASP A 183 -20.71 29.78 8.82
C ASP A 183 -19.30 29.99 8.23
N GLU A 184 -18.50 30.91 8.80
CA GLU A 184 -17.09 31.12 8.43
C GLU A 184 -16.27 29.83 8.59
N ILE A 185 -16.36 29.17 9.76
CA ILE A 185 -15.63 27.92 10.05
C ILE A 185 -16.04 26.83 9.07
N GLN A 186 -17.34 26.65 8.83
CA GLN A 186 -17.82 25.61 7.91
C GLN A 186 -17.38 25.86 6.47
N GLN A 187 -17.48 27.10 5.99
CA GLN A 187 -17.11 27.45 4.62
C GLN A 187 -15.60 27.29 4.40
N THR A 188 -14.79 27.75 5.34
CA THR A 188 -13.32 27.64 5.28
C THR A 188 -12.88 26.19 5.40
N LEU A 189 -13.42 25.42 6.34
CA LEU A 189 -13.13 23.99 6.50
C LEU A 189 -13.54 23.20 5.26
N LYS A 190 -14.76 23.41 4.74
CA LYS A 190 -15.24 22.74 3.53
C LYS A 190 -14.38 23.09 2.32
N LYS A 191 -13.93 24.35 2.20
CA LYS A 191 -13.02 24.77 1.13
C LYS A 191 -11.64 24.13 1.28
N TYR A 192 -11.14 23.98 2.50
CA TYR A 192 -9.83 23.40 2.78
C TYR A 192 -9.78 21.89 2.52
N VAL A 193 -10.86 21.19 2.88
CA VAL A 193 -11.00 19.73 2.74
C VAL A 193 -11.46 19.32 1.34
N LYS A 194 -11.99 20.26 0.54
CA LYS A 194 -12.43 19.99 -0.83
C LYS A 194 -11.30 19.32 -1.63
N ASN A 195 -11.51 18.05 -2.00
CA ASN A 195 -10.59 17.16 -2.72
C ASN A 195 -9.51 16.46 -1.89
N ARG A 196 -9.60 16.47 -0.56
CA ARG A 196 -8.72 15.68 0.32
C ARG A 196 -9.49 14.48 0.87
N SER A 197 -8.82 13.33 0.96
CA SER A 197 -9.36 12.13 1.60
C SER A 197 -9.30 12.30 3.11
N THR A 198 -10.40 12.06 3.82
CA THR A 198 -10.44 12.15 5.29
C THR A 198 -10.14 10.84 5.99
N GLU A 199 -10.14 9.73 5.27
CA GLU A 199 -9.98 8.39 5.85
C GLU A 199 -8.58 7.82 5.58
N ARG A 200 -8.09 7.92 4.34
CA ARG A 200 -6.87 7.25 3.90
C ARG A 200 -6.09 8.09 2.90
N ASP A 201 -4.79 8.22 3.12
CA ASP A 201 -3.84 8.82 2.18
C ASP A 201 -2.86 7.76 1.67
N TYR A 202 -2.74 7.65 0.36
CA TYR A 202 -1.80 6.75 -0.33
C TYR A 202 -0.49 7.46 -0.71
N SER A 203 -0.37 8.74 -0.33
CA SER A 203 0.77 9.59 -0.64
C SER A 203 1.06 10.52 0.53
N LEU A 204 2.31 10.97 0.60
CA LEU A 204 2.84 11.72 1.73
C LEU A 204 2.66 13.23 1.53
N GLY A 205 1.93 13.85 2.46
CA GLY A 205 1.72 15.30 2.51
C GLY A 205 2.80 16.02 3.29
N TRP A 206 4.01 16.16 2.76
CA TRP A 206 5.12 16.84 3.44
C TRP A 206 4.77 18.24 3.95
N GLY A 207 4.09 19.03 3.11
CA GLY A 207 3.67 20.38 3.49
C GLY A 207 2.69 20.38 4.68
N SER A 208 1.75 19.43 4.70
CA SER A 208 0.82 19.23 5.82
C SER A 208 1.53 18.79 7.09
N TRP A 209 2.54 17.94 6.97
CA TRP A 209 3.32 17.50 8.12
C TRP A 209 4.15 18.62 8.73
N ILE A 210 4.79 19.46 7.92
CA ILE A 210 5.54 20.62 8.42
C ILE A 210 4.58 21.62 9.07
N LYS A 211 3.40 21.82 8.46
CA LYS A 211 2.33 22.66 8.99
C LYS A 211 1.81 22.19 10.35
N SER A 212 1.66 20.87 10.57
CA SER A 212 1.23 20.36 11.88
C SER A 212 2.24 20.67 13.00
N LEU A 213 3.53 20.72 12.67
CA LEU A 213 4.59 21.01 13.65
C LEU A 213 4.73 22.50 13.98
N VAL A 214 4.68 23.34 12.95
CA VAL A 214 5.06 24.76 13.01
C VAL A 214 3.83 25.68 13.09
N GLY A 215 2.67 25.25 12.59
CA GLY A 215 1.48 26.07 12.41
C GLY A 215 0.81 26.54 13.70
N ALA A 216 1.11 25.92 14.84
CA ALA A 216 0.56 26.29 16.15
C ALA A 216 1.38 27.42 16.83
N TYR A 217 2.52 27.80 16.26
CA TYR A 217 3.35 28.88 16.76
C TYR A 217 3.07 30.19 16.04
N ASP A 218 3.74 31.28 16.46
CA ASP A 218 3.60 32.59 15.82
C ASP A 218 3.93 32.54 14.31
N ARG A 219 2.97 32.98 13.49
CA ARG A 219 3.01 32.85 12.02
C ARG A 219 4.23 33.53 11.40
N LYS A 220 4.64 34.69 11.92
CA LYS A 220 5.81 35.44 11.42
C LYS A 220 7.11 34.73 11.74
N LYS A 221 7.29 34.30 13.00
CA LYS A 221 8.47 33.53 13.42
C LYS A 221 8.57 32.22 12.64
N SER A 222 7.44 31.51 12.49
CA SER A 222 7.31 30.29 11.71
C SER A 222 7.68 30.49 10.23
N TYR A 223 7.27 31.60 9.61
CA TYR A 223 7.64 31.90 8.23
C TYR A 223 9.16 32.10 8.07
N VAL A 224 9.79 32.88 8.96
CA VAL A 224 11.25 33.09 8.95
C VAL A 224 12.00 31.78 9.18
N PHE A 225 11.47 30.93 10.04
CA PHE A 225 12.03 29.60 10.29
C PHE A 225 12.02 28.72 9.04
N LEU A 226 10.89 28.70 8.29
CA LEU A 226 10.75 27.92 7.06
C LEU A 226 11.53 28.51 5.88
N GLU A 227 11.84 29.82 5.89
CA GLU A 227 12.68 30.48 4.88
C GLU A 227 14.06 29.82 4.77
N LYS A 228 14.65 29.34 5.88
CA LYS A 228 15.96 28.66 5.88
C LYS A 228 15.97 27.37 5.05
N PHE A 229 14.82 26.73 4.89
CA PHE A 229 14.68 25.43 4.22
C PHE A 229 14.04 25.54 2.83
N ASP A 230 13.82 26.76 2.31
CA ASP A 230 13.04 27.01 1.08
C ASP A 230 11.59 26.49 1.17
N LEU A 231 10.99 26.57 2.36
CA LEU A 231 9.62 26.08 2.66
C LEU A 231 8.64 27.19 3.04
N ASN A 232 9.02 28.45 2.80
CA ASN A 232 8.25 29.63 3.14
C ASN A 232 6.87 29.69 2.44
N GLU A 233 6.72 29.07 1.28
CA GLU A 233 5.45 28.99 0.55
C GLU A 233 4.34 28.24 1.31
N LEU A 234 4.69 27.43 2.31
CA LEU A 234 3.73 26.68 3.11
C LEU A 234 2.84 27.58 3.97
N LEU A 235 3.35 28.75 4.40
CA LEU A 235 2.62 29.70 5.23
C LEU A 235 2.52 31.04 4.49
N SER A 236 1.31 31.43 4.10
CA SER A 236 1.09 32.74 3.48
C SER A 236 1.07 33.83 4.55
N LEU A 237 1.91 34.85 4.43
CA LEU A 237 1.83 36.05 5.26
C LEU A 237 0.99 37.13 4.58
N SER A 238 0.36 37.98 5.38
CA SER A 238 -0.25 39.22 4.89
C SER A 238 0.82 40.18 4.33
N PRO A 239 0.45 41.13 3.45
CA PRO A 239 1.40 42.10 2.92
C PRO A 239 2.10 42.92 4.00
N ALA A 240 1.40 43.28 5.08
CA ALA A 240 1.96 44.02 6.21
C ALA A 240 3.02 43.19 6.96
N GLU A 241 2.72 41.93 7.27
CA GLU A 241 3.66 41.02 7.94
C GLU A 241 4.90 40.76 7.09
N ASN A 242 4.75 40.64 5.76
CA ASN A 242 5.88 40.49 4.84
C ASN A 242 6.85 41.68 4.90
N VAL A 243 6.32 42.91 5.01
CA VAL A 243 7.16 44.12 5.14
C VAL A 243 7.91 44.12 6.49
N GLU A 244 7.24 43.70 7.57
CA GLU A 244 7.89 43.57 8.88
C GLU A 244 9.02 42.54 8.85
N VAL A 245 8.78 41.36 8.28
CA VAL A 245 9.77 40.28 8.19
C VAL A 245 11.01 40.71 7.37
N ARG A 246 10.80 41.45 6.28
CA ARG A 246 11.90 41.97 5.45
C ARG A 246 12.74 43.04 6.15
N ARG A 247 12.16 43.78 7.10
CA ARG A 247 12.85 44.83 7.88
C ARG A 247 13.58 44.30 9.11
N LEU A 248 13.50 43.00 9.41
CA LEU A 248 14.19 42.41 10.55
C LEU A 248 15.70 42.32 10.32
N ASN A 249 16.45 42.64 11.37
CA ASN A 249 17.89 42.40 11.43
C ASN A 249 18.19 40.90 11.46
N THR A 250 19.35 40.52 10.92
CA THR A 250 19.84 39.12 10.89
C THR A 250 19.87 38.48 12.27
N GLN A 251 20.35 39.20 13.30
CA GLN A 251 20.39 38.72 14.69
C GLN A 251 18.99 38.35 15.22
N LYS A 252 17.99 39.20 14.97
CA LYS A 252 16.60 38.92 15.40
C LYS A 252 15.99 37.74 14.65
N LYS A 253 16.34 37.57 13.37
CA LYS A 253 15.92 36.39 12.60
C LYS A 253 16.48 35.10 13.20
N GLU A 254 17.73 35.14 13.67
CA GLU A 254 18.40 34.00 14.29
C GLU A 254 17.84 33.69 15.69
N GLU A 255 17.51 34.71 16.48
CA GLU A 255 16.75 34.54 17.73
C GLU A 255 15.40 33.86 17.48
N TRP A 256 14.63 34.35 16.50
CA TRP A 256 13.35 33.75 16.12
C TRP A 256 13.50 32.32 15.62
N TYR A 257 14.57 32.03 14.88
CA TYR A 257 14.90 30.68 14.44
C TYR A 257 15.11 29.74 15.62
N LEU A 258 15.92 30.14 16.60
CA LEU A 258 16.21 29.33 17.79
C LEU A 258 14.97 29.12 18.66
N ASP A 259 14.12 30.14 18.80
CA ASP A 259 12.84 30.05 19.51
C ASP A 259 11.93 28.98 18.89
N VAL A 260 11.72 29.05 17.57
CA VAL A 260 10.87 28.09 16.85
C VAL A 260 11.48 26.69 16.86
N LYS A 261 12.81 26.59 16.70
CA LYS A 261 13.52 25.31 16.79
C LYS A 261 13.25 24.63 18.13
N LYS A 262 13.43 25.33 19.25
CA LYS A 262 13.14 24.81 20.61
C LYS A 262 11.69 24.37 20.76
N PHE A 263 10.74 25.10 20.19
CA PHE A 263 9.33 24.73 20.22
C PHE A 263 9.02 23.47 19.40
N CYS A 264 9.66 23.30 18.24
CA CYS A 264 9.46 22.14 17.36
C CYS A 264 10.15 20.89 17.90
N THR A 265 11.33 21.02 18.51
CA THR A 265 12.11 19.92 19.08
C THR A 265 11.72 19.60 20.53
N SER A 266 10.48 19.91 20.93
CA SER A 266 9.99 19.47 22.24
C SER A 266 9.85 17.94 22.27
N PRO A 267 10.09 17.27 23.43
CA PRO A 267 10.11 15.81 23.50
C PRO A 267 8.85 15.15 22.92
N ALA A 268 7.66 15.68 23.27
CA ALA A 268 6.38 15.16 22.80
C ALA A 268 6.22 15.30 21.27
N LYS A 269 6.67 16.40 20.67
CA LYS A 269 6.64 16.57 19.21
C LYS A 269 7.64 15.68 18.52
N SER A 270 8.84 15.54 19.07
CA SER A 270 9.86 14.64 18.54
C SER A 270 9.34 13.19 18.51
N GLU A 271 8.72 12.74 19.60
CA GLU A 271 8.10 11.41 19.69
C GLU A 271 6.99 11.24 18.65
N SER A 272 6.10 12.22 18.53
CA SER A 272 5.03 12.21 17.51
C SER A 272 5.59 12.15 16.08
N VAL A 273 6.67 12.89 15.78
CA VAL A 273 7.36 12.84 14.48
C VAL A 273 7.94 11.44 14.24
N HIS A 274 8.58 10.84 15.24
CA HIS A 274 9.15 9.51 15.09
C HIS A 274 8.08 8.43 14.88
N GLN A 275 6.98 8.50 15.61
CA GLN A 275 5.85 7.59 15.45
C GLN A 275 5.25 7.71 14.05
N ARG A 276 5.00 8.93 13.57
CA ARG A 276 4.45 9.16 12.23
C ARG A 276 5.42 8.74 11.13
N MET A 277 6.73 8.96 11.31
CA MET A 277 7.73 8.47 10.36
C MET A 277 7.79 6.94 10.32
N GLN A 278 7.67 6.28 11.46
CA GLN A 278 7.57 4.82 11.50
C GLN A 278 6.37 4.32 10.70
N GLU A 279 5.20 4.93 10.87
CA GLU A 279 4.01 4.59 10.06
C GLU A 279 4.24 4.74 8.56
N VAL A 280 4.90 5.83 8.14
CA VAL A 280 5.26 6.07 6.73
C VAL A 280 6.21 4.98 6.21
N VAL A 281 7.19 4.57 7.02
CA VAL A 281 8.15 3.53 6.65
C VAL A 281 7.47 2.18 6.51
N GLU A 282 6.64 1.80 7.48
CA GLU A 282 5.89 0.54 7.47
C GLU A 282 4.88 0.48 6.32
N ALA A 283 4.21 1.58 5.98
CA ALA A 283 3.19 1.59 4.94
C ALA A 283 3.76 1.67 3.51
N PHE A 284 4.83 2.45 3.30
CA PHE A 284 5.27 2.80 1.94
C PHE A 284 6.67 2.33 1.55
N ILE A 285 7.57 2.19 2.52
CA ILE A 285 8.99 1.90 2.26
C ILE A 285 9.27 0.42 2.40
N LYS A 286 8.96 -0.19 3.55
CA LYS A 286 9.23 -1.61 3.80
C LYS A 286 8.52 -2.53 2.80
N PRO A 287 7.22 -2.37 2.49
CA PRO A 287 6.55 -3.21 1.49
C PRO A 287 7.17 -3.06 0.09
N TRP A 288 7.55 -1.84 -0.28
CA TRP A 288 8.21 -1.56 -1.56
C TRP A 288 9.60 -2.22 -1.65
N MET A 289 10.37 -2.19 -0.55
CA MET A 289 11.67 -2.86 -0.49
C MET A 289 11.52 -4.39 -0.48
N GLN A 290 10.55 -4.95 0.24
CA GLN A 290 10.27 -6.39 0.29
C GLN A 290 9.97 -6.95 -1.11
N ASN A 291 9.16 -6.24 -1.91
CA ASN A 291 8.91 -6.57 -3.31
C ASN A 291 10.17 -6.55 -4.21
N ARG A 292 11.29 -6.02 -3.70
CA ARG A 292 12.58 -5.88 -4.37
C ARG A 292 13.70 -6.59 -3.61
N SER A 293 13.41 -7.74 -3.00
CA SER A 293 14.40 -8.56 -2.28
C SER A 293 14.97 -7.92 -1.00
N GLY A 294 14.26 -6.95 -0.43
CA GLY A 294 14.54 -6.36 0.89
C GLY A 294 15.73 -5.39 0.95
N ILE A 295 16.30 -4.96 -0.18
CA ILE A 295 17.51 -4.12 -0.22
C ILE A 295 17.35 -2.94 -1.17
N ALA A 296 17.77 -1.76 -0.70
CA ALA A 296 17.80 -0.52 -1.46
C ALA A 296 19.00 0.36 -1.11
N THR A 297 19.46 1.12 -2.09
CA THR A 297 20.47 2.17 -1.90
C THR A 297 19.86 3.47 -1.37
N LEU A 298 20.69 4.33 -0.78
CA LEU A 298 20.29 5.66 -0.32
C LEU A 298 19.61 6.48 -1.42
N GLN A 299 20.12 6.41 -2.65
CA GLN A 299 19.55 7.13 -3.78
C GLN A 299 18.16 6.62 -4.15
N GLU A 300 17.99 5.30 -4.25
CA GLU A 300 16.69 4.69 -4.52
C GLU A 300 15.65 5.06 -3.44
N LEU A 301 16.06 5.12 -2.17
CA LEU A 301 15.20 5.53 -1.07
C LEU A 301 14.80 7.01 -1.17
N LYS A 302 15.74 7.90 -1.50
CA LYS A 302 15.44 9.32 -1.75
C LYS A 302 14.46 9.50 -2.91
N GLU A 303 14.69 8.79 -4.01
CA GLU A 303 13.77 8.79 -5.17
C GLU A 303 12.39 8.23 -4.79
N ARG A 304 12.35 7.19 -3.97
CA ARG A 304 11.09 6.61 -3.50
C ARG A 304 10.31 7.59 -2.63
N PHE A 305 10.96 8.29 -1.69
CA PHE A 305 10.32 9.34 -0.89
C PHE A 305 9.77 10.49 -1.74
N GLN A 306 10.49 10.87 -2.79
CA GLN A 306 10.00 11.86 -3.74
C GLN A 306 8.76 11.36 -4.52
N LYS A 307 8.74 10.09 -4.93
CA LYS A 307 7.61 9.49 -5.66
C LYS A 307 6.35 9.30 -4.82
N ILE A 308 6.49 9.07 -3.52
CA ILE A 308 5.35 8.94 -2.60
C ILE A 308 4.75 10.32 -2.26
N SER A 309 5.50 11.42 -2.45
CA SER A 309 5.06 12.77 -2.13
C SER A 309 3.93 13.26 -3.04
N TYR A 310 2.97 13.99 -2.47
CA TYR A 310 2.01 14.80 -3.25
C TYR A 310 2.68 15.92 -4.07
N SER A 311 3.82 16.43 -3.62
CA SER A 311 4.58 17.50 -4.29
C SER A 311 6.06 17.17 -4.36
N PHE A 312 6.55 16.93 -5.58
CA PHE A 312 7.95 16.59 -5.82
C PHE A 312 8.90 17.71 -5.40
N LYS A 313 8.50 18.98 -5.62
CA LYS A 313 9.32 20.16 -5.31
C LYS A 313 9.64 20.29 -3.82
N ILE A 314 8.65 19.99 -2.97
CA ILE A 314 8.76 20.17 -1.51
C ILE A 314 9.51 19.01 -0.86
N ALA A 315 9.50 17.82 -1.46
CA ALA A 315 10.00 16.60 -0.83
C ALA A 315 11.47 16.68 -0.40
N HIS A 316 12.34 17.28 -1.21
CA HIS A 316 13.76 17.41 -0.87
C HIS A 316 13.98 18.36 0.33
N SER A 317 13.43 19.58 0.23
CA SER A 317 13.48 20.58 1.29
C SER A 317 12.85 20.09 2.60
N ALA A 318 11.72 19.37 2.51
CA ALA A 318 11.07 18.74 3.66
C ALA A 318 11.94 17.65 4.28
N SER A 319 12.56 16.78 3.47
CA SER A 319 13.49 15.78 4.01
C SER A 319 14.65 16.42 4.75
N ASN A 320 15.24 17.50 4.21
CA ASN A 320 16.31 18.24 4.87
C ASN A 320 15.84 18.87 6.19
N PHE A 321 14.63 19.44 6.22
CA PHE A 321 13.99 19.96 7.43
C PHE A 321 13.91 18.90 8.53
N PHE A 322 13.40 17.70 8.21
CA PHE A 322 13.32 16.62 9.20
C PHE A 322 14.70 16.15 9.65
N ASN A 323 15.62 15.94 8.70
CA ASN A 323 16.97 15.47 8.99
C ASN A 323 17.72 16.44 9.93
N GLU A 324 17.66 17.76 9.69
CA GLU A 324 18.33 18.76 10.54
C GLU A 324 17.72 18.86 11.94
N LEU A 325 16.39 18.75 12.06
CA LEU A 325 15.69 19.04 13.32
C LEU A 325 15.54 17.82 14.24
N PHE A 326 15.36 16.63 13.69
CA PHE A 326 14.97 15.45 14.46
C PHE A 326 15.94 14.27 14.33
N TYR A 327 16.89 14.32 13.38
CA TYR A 327 17.78 13.18 13.10
C TYR A 327 19.26 13.61 13.01
N ASP A 328 19.67 14.71 13.64
CA ASP A 328 21.07 15.15 13.73
C ASP A 328 21.82 15.23 12.38
N ASN A 329 21.13 15.71 11.34
CA ASN A 329 21.60 15.77 9.94
C ASN A 329 21.83 14.40 9.28
N GLN A 330 21.40 13.31 9.90
CA GLN A 330 21.39 11.99 9.30
C GLN A 330 20.12 11.78 8.47
N PHE A 331 20.17 10.82 7.55
CA PHE A 331 19.01 10.48 6.74
C PHE A 331 17.96 9.80 7.62
N CYS A 332 16.77 10.38 7.74
CA CYS A 332 15.70 9.91 8.63
C CYS A 332 15.36 8.41 8.52
N LEU A 333 15.47 7.79 7.34
CA LEU A 333 15.21 6.35 7.20
C LEU A 333 16.28 5.46 7.84
N ALA A 334 17.49 5.96 8.09
CA ALA A 334 18.55 5.21 8.73
C ALA A 334 18.18 4.76 10.16
N THR A 335 17.25 5.48 10.82
CA THR A 335 16.73 5.10 12.13
C THR A 335 15.78 3.91 12.09
N TYR A 336 15.12 3.65 10.94
CA TYR A 336 14.06 2.66 10.80
C TYR A 336 14.44 1.46 9.92
N LEU A 337 15.58 1.54 9.24
CA LEU A 337 16.11 0.51 8.35
C LEU A 337 17.49 0.07 8.83
N HIS A 338 17.91 -1.14 8.47
CA HIS A 338 19.21 -1.65 8.84
C HIS A 338 20.27 -1.23 7.81
N GLU A 339 21.20 -0.35 8.19
CA GLU A 339 22.34 -0.01 7.36
C GLU A 339 23.43 -1.10 7.44
N VAL A 340 23.88 -1.61 6.30
CA VAL A 340 24.83 -2.75 6.22
C VAL A 340 26.14 -2.36 5.54
N GLY A 341 26.19 -1.20 4.89
CA GLY A 341 27.37 -0.64 4.25
C GLY A 341 27.10 0.80 3.83
N GLN A 342 28.09 1.46 3.20
CA GLN A 342 28.01 2.87 2.82
C GLN A 342 26.77 3.16 1.95
N GLY A 343 25.70 3.67 2.57
CA GLY A 343 24.46 4.02 1.88
C GLY A 343 23.64 2.85 1.35
N LEU A 344 23.79 1.65 1.92
CA LEU A 344 22.98 0.46 1.59
C LEU A 344 22.11 0.05 2.79
N PHE A 345 20.81 -0.05 2.57
CA PHE A 345 19.82 -0.31 3.60
C PHE A 345 19.05 -1.61 3.32
N CYS A 346 18.80 -2.36 4.39
CA CYS A 346 17.97 -3.56 4.41
C CYS A 346 16.69 -3.32 5.21
N VAL A 347 15.61 -4.00 4.82
CA VAL A 347 14.29 -3.90 5.49
C VAL A 347 14.35 -4.37 6.94
N ASP A 348 15.04 -5.48 7.17
CA ASP A 348 15.06 -6.22 8.41
C ASP A 348 16.43 -6.86 8.66
N GLN A 349 16.69 -7.21 9.92
CA GLN A 349 17.96 -7.78 10.34
C GLN A 349 18.28 -9.10 9.63
N ARG A 350 17.29 -9.95 9.35
CA ARG A 350 17.51 -11.22 8.64
C ARG A 350 18.03 -10.98 7.22
N THR A 351 17.45 -10.04 6.48
CA THR A 351 17.96 -9.68 5.15
C THR A 351 19.38 -9.12 5.20
N ALA A 352 19.71 -8.33 6.23
CA ALA A 352 21.05 -7.82 6.45
C ALA A 352 22.08 -8.95 6.70
N GLU A 353 21.74 -9.92 7.56
CA GLU A 353 22.58 -11.08 7.86
C GLU A 353 22.81 -11.94 6.61
N ILE A 354 21.76 -12.19 5.83
CA ILE A 354 21.86 -12.93 4.56
C ILE A 354 22.79 -12.20 3.58
N TYR A 355 22.64 -10.88 3.43
CA TYR A 355 23.51 -10.10 2.56
C TYR A 355 24.98 -10.17 3.02
N LEU A 356 25.25 -10.04 4.32
CA LEU A 356 26.60 -10.14 4.86
C LEU A 356 27.20 -11.53 4.65
N HIS A 357 26.43 -12.60 4.86
CA HIS A 357 26.87 -13.97 4.63
C HIS A 357 27.16 -14.24 3.15
N LEU A 358 26.23 -13.89 2.25
CA LEU A 358 26.39 -14.00 0.81
C LEU A 358 27.64 -13.25 0.32
N THR A 359 27.83 -12.00 0.76
CA THR A 359 28.98 -11.21 0.32
C THR A 359 30.30 -11.77 0.87
N LYS A 360 30.33 -12.26 2.11
CA LYS A 360 31.51 -12.91 2.70
C LYS A 360 31.88 -14.19 1.93
N LYS A 361 30.90 -15.03 1.62
CA LYS A 361 31.07 -16.27 0.85
C LYS A 361 31.47 -16.00 -0.60
N ALA A 362 30.83 -15.04 -1.26
CA ALA A 362 31.22 -14.64 -2.60
C ALA A 362 32.68 -14.17 -2.64
N ARG A 363 33.16 -13.46 -1.61
CA ARG A 363 34.57 -13.04 -1.54
C ARG A 363 35.56 -14.20 -1.39
N SER A 364 35.21 -15.30 -0.71
CA SER A 364 36.15 -16.42 -0.52
C SER A 364 36.53 -17.13 -1.81
N TYR A 365 35.74 -16.99 -2.89
CA TYR A 365 36.09 -17.51 -4.22
C TYR A 365 37.15 -16.68 -4.95
N PHE A 366 37.44 -15.45 -4.51
CA PHE A 366 38.40 -14.58 -5.15
C PHE A 366 39.75 -14.66 -4.44
N TYR A 367 40.64 -15.52 -4.95
CA TYR A 367 42.02 -15.66 -4.45
C TYR A 367 42.95 -14.48 -4.83
N SER A 368 42.56 -13.67 -5.81
CA SER A 368 43.32 -12.51 -6.29
C SER A 368 42.37 -11.40 -6.77
N PRO A 369 42.71 -10.11 -6.58
CA PRO A 369 41.91 -8.98 -7.05
C PRO A 369 41.82 -8.90 -8.58
N LYS A 370 42.69 -9.61 -9.32
CA LYS A 370 42.64 -9.66 -10.80
C LYS A 370 41.70 -10.76 -11.34
N THR A 371 41.18 -11.63 -10.47
CA THR A 371 40.33 -12.74 -10.89
C THR A 371 38.96 -12.23 -11.31
N ASN A 372 38.53 -12.59 -12.53
CA ASN A 372 37.21 -12.28 -13.05
C ASN A 372 36.44 -13.59 -13.19
N TYR A 373 35.23 -13.65 -12.62
CA TYR A 373 34.31 -14.76 -12.84
C TYR A 373 33.12 -14.31 -13.67
N LYS A 374 32.54 -15.23 -14.44
CA LYS A 374 31.18 -15.03 -14.97
C LYS A 374 30.22 -15.01 -13.78
N LEU A 375 29.39 -13.98 -13.69
CA LEU A 375 28.47 -13.78 -12.56
C LEU A 375 27.54 -14.98 -12.38
N ASP A 376 26.99 -15.49 -13.48
CA ASP A 376 26.09 -16.65 -13.45
C ASP A 376 26.78 -17.91 -12.93
N HIS A 377 28.08 -18.07 -13.19
CA HIS A 377 28.86 -19.21 -12.72
C HIS A 377 29.15 -19.10 -11.23
N LEU A 378 29.53 -17.92 -10.75
CA LEU A 378 29.72 -17.67 -9.31
C LEU A 378 28.42 -17.92 -8.54
N ILE A 379 27.28 -17.47 -9.05
CA ILE A 379 25.98 -17.71 -8.42
C ILE A 379 25.66 -19.20 -8.38
N GLN A 380 25.95 -19.97 -9.43
CA GLN A 380 25.77 -21.44 -9.41
C GLN A 380 26.64 -22.14 -8.38
N LEU A 381 27.86 -21.65 -8.14
CA LEU A 381 28.74 -22.19 -7.11
C LEU A 381 28.18 -21.90 -5.70
N LEU A 382 27.76 -20.65 -5.47
CA LEU A 382 27.13 -20.23 -4.22
C LEU A 382 25.84 -21.01 -3.95
N GLU A 383 24.99 -21.17 -4.96
CA GLU A 383 23.76 -21.97 -4.87
C GLU A 383 24.07 -23.40 -4.46
N LYS A 384 25.06 -24.06 -5.10
CA LYS A 384 25.43 -25.46 -4.80
C LYS A 384 25.94 -25.67 -3.38
N GLU A 385 26.73 -24.73 -2.84
CA GLU A 385 27.25 -24.84 -1.48
C GLU A 385 26.20 -24.53 -0.41
N GLU A 386 25.30 -23.57 -0.68
CA GLU A 386 24.34 -23.06 0.31
C GLU A 386 22.91 -23.64 0.12
N MET A 387 22.71 -24.62 -0.76
CA MET A 387 21.39 -25.25 -1.05
C MET A 387 20.62 -25.73 0.19
N LYS A 388 21.30 -25.99 1.31
CA LYS A 388 20.65 -26.45 2.56
C LYS A 388 20.15 -25.29 3.45
N GLU A 389 20.78 -24.12 3.39
CA GLU A 389 20.44 -22.97 4.23
C GLU A 389 19.52 -21.97 3.50
N TRP A 390 19.54 -21.93 2.17
CA TRP A 390 18.97 -20.84 1.36
C TRP A 390 17.72 -21.22 0.54
N ASN A 391 16.89 -22.13 1.05
CA ASN A 391 15.66 -22.59 0.36
C ASN A 391 14.61 -21.50 0.05
N HIS A 392 14.88 -20.21 0.26
CA HIS A 392 13.90 -19.12 0.19
C HIS A 392 14.30 -17.93 -0.68
N TYR A 393 15.48 -17.92 -1.32
CA TYR A 393 15.90 -16.76 -2.14
C TYR A 393 16.07 -17.11 -3.61
N ALA A 394 15.46 -16.30 -4.48
CA ALA A 394 15.55 -16.50 -5.91
C ALA A 394 16.95 -16.12 -6.43
N ARG A 395 17.43 -16.81 -7.46
CA ARG A 395 18.72 -16.53 -8.13
C ARG A 395 18.91 -15.05 -8.50
N HIS A 396 17.82 -14.39 -8.90
CA HIS A 396 17.80 -12.97 -9.23
C HIS A 396 18.21 -12.08 -8.05
N ASP A 397 17.83 -12.45 -6.83
CA ASP A 397 18.06 -11.66 -5.63
C ASP A 397 19.54 -11.69 -5.23
N MET A 398 20.17 -12.87 -5.31
CA MET A 398 21.61 -13.02 -5.10
C MET A 398 22.40 -12.18 -6.12
N GLN A 399 21.98 -12.20 -7.39
CA GLN A 399 22.58 -11.38 -8.43
C GLN A 399 22.50 -9.89 -8.09
N LYS A 400 21.34 -9.43 -7.62
CA LYS A 400 21.11 -8.04 -7.21
C LYS A 400 21.97 -7.67 -6.00
N MET A 401 22.03 -8.50 -4.97
CA MET A 401 22.84 -8.30 -3.78
C MET A 401 24.33 -8.13 -4.12
N LEU A 402 24.87 -9.02 -4.96
CA LEU A 402 26.28 -8.93 -5.38
C LEU A 402 26.56 -7.68 -6.22
N ARG A 403 25.62 -7.26 -7.08
CA ARG A 403 25.74 -6.02 -7.88
C ARG A 403 25.73 -4.74 -7.04
N LEU A 404 24.89 -4.70 -6.01
CA LEU A 404 24.78 -3.54 -5.12
C LEU A 404 25.88 -3.48 -4.08
N SER A 405 26.67 -4.55 -3.95
CA SER A 405 27.73 -4.64 -2.97
C SER A 405 28.93 -3.76 -3.32
N PRO A 406 29.48 -2.97 -2.38
CA PRO A 406 30.63 -2.12 -2.65
C PRO A 406 31.93 -2.91 -2.89
N PHE A 407 31.95 -4.20 -2.55
CA PHE A 407 33.13 -5.06 -2.65
C PHE A 407 33.35 -5.64 -4.04
N PHE A 408 32.34 -5.58 -4.90
CA PHE A 408 32.38 -6.19 -6.21
C PHE A 408 32.12 -5.14 -7.30
N SER A 409 32.84 -5.25 -8.41
CA SER A 409 32.51 -4.57 -9.66
C SER A 409 31.91 -5.57 -10.63
N VAL A 410 30.65 -5.35 -10.98
CA VAL A 410 29.95 -6.13 -12.01
C VAL A 410 29.93 -5.32 -13.31
N ARG A 411 30.50 -5.88 -14.37
CA ARG A 411 30.58 -5.23 -15.69
C ARG A 411 30.23 -6.21 -16.81
N LYS A 412 29.84 -5.67 -17.96
CA LYS A 412 29.65 -6.48 -19.17
C LYS A 412 31.02 -6.76 -19.79
N GLY A 413 31.40 -8.03 -19.85
CA GLY A 413 32.66 -8.48 -20.44
C GLY A 413 32.66 -8.43 -21.96
N MET A 414 33.82 -8.75 -22.56
CA MET A 414 34.01 -8.82 -24.02
C MET A 414 33.10 -9.86 -24.67
N SER A 415 32.70 -10.88 -23.92
CA SER A 415 31.75 -11.93 -24.34
C SER A 415 30.27 -11.50 -24.27
N HIS A 416 30.00 -10.22 -23.96
CA HIS A 416 28.67 -9.69 -23.62
C HIS A 416 27.99 -10.29 -22.39
N GLN A 417 28.66 -11.20 -21.67
CA GLN A 417 28.18 -11.75 -20.41
C GLN A 417 28.58 -10.87 -19.22
N LEU A 418 27.87 -10.99 -18.11
CA LEU A 418 28.18 -10.25 -16.89
C LEU A 418 29.34 -10.92 -16.18
N GLU A 419 30.38 -10.14 -15.90
CA GLU A 419 31.57 -10.56 -15.18
C GLU A 419 31.64 -9.80 -13.85
N ILE A 420 32.06 -10.51 -12.80
CA ILE A 420 32.24 -9.99 -11.45
C ILE A 420 33.71 -10.10 -11.05
N ARG A 421 34.21 -9.03 -10.43
CA ARG A 421 35.58 -8.92 -9.88
C ARG A 421 35.54 -8.22 -8.53
N LEU A 422 36.57 -8.42 -7.72
CA LEU A 422 36.78 -7.60 -6.51
C LEU A 422 37.13 -6.16 -6.90
N ASN A 423 36.64 -5.20 -6.09
CA ASN A 423 37.06 -3.80 -6.14
C ASN A 423 38.41 -3.57 -5.48
#